data_AF-A0A817QA98-F1
#
_entry.id   AF-A0A817QA98-F1
#
_cell.length_a   1.000
_cell.length_b   1.000
_cell.length_c   1.000
_cell.angle_alpha   90.00
_cell.angle_beta   90.00
_cell.angle_gamma   90.00
#
_symmetry.space_group_name_H-M   'P 1'
#
loop_
_entity.id
_entity.type
_entity.pdbx_description
1 polymer ?
#
loop_
_entity_poly.entity_id
_entity_poly.type
_entity_poly.pdbx_seq_one_letter_code
_entity_poly.pdbx_strand_id
1 'polypeptide(L)'
;MEFPFPRTKNKVKAWHRHWEILIAQAHVGIFTMIKQIQQEQNEVEMEIEKSMHGEPAPKKHKEDENREFQIENVMADRDNTSAIDFLRGIAHNLSL
;
A
#
# COMPACT_ATOMS: atom_id res chain seq x y z
N MET A 1 -4.32 14.56 -13.83
CA MET A 1 -3.73 13.23 -14.07
C MET A 1 -3.40 12.67 -12.70
N GLU A 2 -4.37 12.01 -12.07
CA GLU A 2 -4.20 11.43 -10.74
C GLU A 2 -3.41 10.12 -10.89
N PHE A 3 -2.20 10.08 -10.36
CA PHE A 3 -1.52 8.80 -10.19
C PHE A 3 -2.28 8.01 -9.13
N PRO A 4 -2.72 6.77 -9.41
CA PRO A 4 -3.33 5.92 -8.40
C PRO A 4 -2.20 5.42 -7.49
N PHE A 5 -1.69 6.30 -6.63
CA PHE A 5 -0.80 5.87 -5.58
C PHE A 5 -1.61 4.96 -4.65
N PRO A 6 -1.22 3.69 -4.49
CA PRO A 6 -1.93 2.80 -3.60
C PRO A 6 -1.83 3.40 -2.19
N ARG A 7 -2.97 3.64 -1.54
CA ARG A 7 -3.08 4.16 -0.16
C ARG A 7 -2.57 3.15 0.89
N THR A 8 -1.59 2.32 0.58
CA THR A 8 -0.95 1.40 1.50
C THR A 8 0.16 2.09 2.26
N LYS A 9 -0.24 2.84 3.30
CA LYS A 9 0.63 3.13 4.45
C LYS A 9 1.23 1.85 5.08
N ASN A 10 0.74 0.66 4.72
CA ASN A 10 1.25 -0.62 5.20
C ASN A 10 2.61 -1.03 4.63
N LYS A 11 2.87 -0.88 3.32
CA LYS A 11 4.17 -1.32 2.75
C LYS A 11 5.33 -0.48 3.33
N VAL A 12 5.20 0.85 3.32
CA VAL A 12 6.23 1.75 3.87
C VAL A 12 6.41 1.57 5.39
N LYS A 13 5.32 1.36 6.14
CA LYS A 13 5.43 1.06 7.58
C LYS A 13 6.05 -0.31 7.85
N ALA A 14 5.72 -1.32 7.06
CA ALA A 14 6.31 -2.65 7.17
C ALA A 14 7.81 -2.60 6.84
N TRP A 15 8.17 -1.88 5.79
CA TRP A 15 9.56 -1.59 5.43
C TRP A 15 10.30 -0.89 6.56
N HIS A 16 9.74 0.21 7.08
CA HIS A 16 10.35 0.93 8.20
C HIS A 16 10.52 0.05 9.45
N ARG A 17 9.47 -0.72 9.81
CA ARG A 17 9.52 -1.65 10.94
C ARG A 17 10.55 -2.76 10.73
N HIS A 18 10.70 -3.25 9.52
CA HIS A 18 11.73 -4.23 9.16
C HIS A 18 13.13 -3.65 9.42
N TRP A 19 13.38 -2.41 9.00
CA TRP A 19 14.64 -1.70 9.29
C TRP A 19 14.84 -1.41 10.77
N GLU A 20 13.79 -1.00 11.49
CA GLU A 20 13.85 -0.83 12.94
C GLU A 20 14.28 -2.14 13.61
N ILE A 21 13.73 -3.29 13.21
CA ILE A 21 14.13 -4.59 13.76
C ILE A 21 15.58 -4.94 13.40
N LEU A 22 15.98 -4.75 12.14
CA LEU A 22 17.35 -5.04 11.69
C LEU A 22 18.39 -4.16 12.39
N ILE A 23 18.10 -2.88 12.59
CA ILE A 23 19.02 -1.92 13.23
C ILE A 23 18.97 -2.04 14.77
N ALA A 24 17.82 -2.36 15.35
CA ALA A 24 17.65 -2.54 16.79
C ALA A 24 18.21 -3.89 17.30
N GLN A 25 18.56 -4.82 16.42
CA GLN A 25 19.28 -6.02 16.81
C GLN A 25 20.68 -5.66 17.31
N ALA A 26 20.95 -5.97 18.58
CA ALA A 26 22.28 -5.85 19.14
C ALA A 26 23.27 -6.65 18.28
N HIS A 27 24.24 -5.94 17.67
CA HIS A 27 25.33 -6.49 16.87
C HIS A 27 25.02 -6.90 15.41
N VAL A 28 24.03 -6.31 14.74
CA VAL A 28 23.97 -6.47 13.27
C VAL A 28 25.23 -5.86 12.64
N GLY A 29 26.03 -6.70 11.99
CA GLY A 29 27.23 -6.28 11.29
C GLY A 29 26.90 -5.52 10.00
N ILE A 30 27.74 -4.54 9.65
CA ILE A 30 27.60 -3.71 8.44
C ILE A 30 27.42 -4.57 7.18
N PHE A 31 28.14 -5.69 7.08
CA PHE A 31 28.00 -6.61 5.96
C PHE A 31 26.59 -7.21 5.83
N THR A 32 25.97 -7.57 6.96
CA THR A 32 24.59 -8.05 6.99
C THR A 32 23.63 -6.95 6.56
N MET A 33 23.84 -5.71 7.00
CA MET A 33 23.02 -4.56 6.55
C MET A 33 23.12 -4.37 5.04
N ILE A 34 24.32 -4.39 4.47
CA ILE A 34 24.53 -4.25 3.02
C ILE A 34 23.78 -5.34 2.25
N LYS A 35 23.85 -6.60 2.72
CA LYS A 35 23.11 -7.70 2.09
C LYS A 35 21.59 -7.50 2.14
N GLN A 36 21.05 -7.02 3.25
CA GLN A 36 19.61 -6.74 3.37
C GLN A 36 19.19 -5.59 2.43
N ILE A 37 20.01 -4.54 2.31
CA ILE A 37 19.76 -3.44 1.36
C ILE A 37 19.74 -3.97 -0.08
N GLN A 38 20.70 -4.81 -0.44
CA GLN A 38 20.78 -5.40 -1.78
C GLN A 38 19.57 -6.30 -2.07
N GLN A 39 19.13 -7.09 -1.09
CA GLN A 39 17.94 -7.93 -1.23
C GLN A 39 16.69 -7.07 -1.47
N GLU A 40 16.48 -6.04 -0.66
CA GLU A 40 15.34 -5.12 -0.80
C GLU A 40 15.34 -4.43 -2.17
N GLN A 41 16.52 -3.96 -2.63
CA GLN A 41 16.66 -3.36 -3.95
C GLN A 41 16.23 -4.32 -5.06
N ASN A 42 16.71 -5.58 -5.02
CA ASN A 42 16.36 -6.58 -6.01
C ASN A 42 14.85 -6.91 -6.02
N GLU A 43 14.21 -6.97 -4.85
CA GLU A 43 12.77 -7.22 -4.73
C GLU A 43 11.96 -6.06 -5.34
N VAL A 44 12.37 -4.81 -5.07
CA VAL A 44 11.74 -3.61 -5.64
C VAL A 44 11.92 -3.54 -7.16
N GLU A 45 13.13 -3.79 -7.67
CA GLU A 45 13.40 -3.81 -9.12
C GLU A 45 12.55 -4.88 -9.82
N MET A 46 12.40 -6.06 -9.22
CA MET A 46 11.52 -7.10 -9.75
C MET A 46 10.05 -6.68 -9.76
N GLU A 47 9.53 -6.04 -8.69
CA GLU A 47 8.17 -5.50 -8.68
C GLU A 47 7.96 -4.45 -9.78
N ILE A 48 8.94 -3.58 -10.01
CA ILE A 48 8.92 -2.58 -11.08
C ILE A 48 8.88 -3.26 -12.46
N GLU A 49 9.77 -4.23 -12.71
CA GLU A 49 9.81 -4.94 -13.99
C GLU A 49 8.50 -5.66 -14.30
N LYS A 50 7.91 -6.35 -13.30
CA LYS A 50 6.60 -6.99 -13.43
C LYS A 50 5.51 -5.99 -13.79
N SER A 51 5.49 -4.85 -13.11
CA SER A 51 4.55 -3.76 -13.41
C SER A 51 4.74 -3.21 -14.83
N MET A 52 5.99 -3.06 -15.29
CA MET A 52 6.31 -2.54 -16.63
C MET A 52 5.91 -3.53 -17.73
N HIS A 53 6.01 -4.83 -17.47
CA HIS A 53 5.57 -5.89 -18.40
C HIS A 53 4.06 -6.13 -18.38
N GLY A 54 3.31 -5.38 -17.57
CA GLY A 54 1.87 -5.52 -17.46
C GLY A 54 1.43 -6.82 -16.76
N GLU A 55 2.30 -7.41 -15.93
CA GLU A 55 1.85 -8.51 -15.07
C GLU A 55 0.71 -8.02 -14.18
N PRO A 56 -0.37 -8.81 -14.03
CA PRO A 56 -1.46 -8.44 -13.16
C PRO A 56 -0.95 -8.37 -11.73
N ALA A 57 -1.32 -7.29 -11.02
CA ALA A 57 -1.03 -7.17 -9.60
C ALA A 57 -1.54 -8.42 -8.85
N PRO A 58 -0.84 -8.83 -7.77
CA PRO A 58 -1.31 -9.94 -6.95
C PRO A 58 -2.75 -9.68 -6.50
N LYS A 59 -3.59 -10.73 -6.55
CA LYS A 59 -5.00 -10.63 -6.18
C LYS A 59 -5.11 -10.08 -4.76
N LYS A 60 -5.89 -9.01 -4.61
CA LYS A 60 -6.17 -8.44 -3.30
C LYS A 60 -7.14 -9.36 -2.55
N HIS A 61 -7.23 -9.20 -1.23
CA HIS A 61 -8.28 -9.89 -0.48
C HIS A 61 -9.64 -9.39 -0.96
N LYS A 62 -10.61 -10.29 -1.15
CA LYS A 62 -11.93 -9.95 -1.70
C LYS A 62 -12.63 -8.84 -0.92
N GLU A 63 -12.42 -8.78 0.39
CA GLU A 63 -12.97 -7.72 1.25
C GLU A 63 -12.34 -6.36 0.96
N ASP A 64 -11.03 -6.32 0.71
CA ASP A 64 -10.33 -5.08 0.33
C ASP A 64 -10.79 -4.58 -1.03
N GLU A 65 -10.97 -5.47 -2.01
CA GLU A 65 -11.51 -5.14 -3.34
C GLU A 65 -12.91 -4.55 -3.24
N ASN A 66 -13.78 -5.18 -2.44
CA ASN A 66 -15.15 -4.71 -2.25
C ASN A 66 -15.20 -3.35 -1.54
N ARG A 67 -14.33 -3.13 -0.54
CA ARG A 67 -14.20 -1.84 0.15
C ARG A 67 -13.71 -0.75 -0.80
N GLU A 68 -12.69 -1.03 -1.62
CA GLU A 68 -12.20 -0.08 -2.63
C GLU A 68 -13.29 0.28 -3.64
N PHE A 69 -14.00 -0.72 -4.18
CA PHE A 69 -15.13 -0.49 -5.10
C PHE A 69 -16.23 0.38 -4.48
N GLN A 70 -16.57 0.15 -3.22
CA GLN A 70 -17.56 0.98 -2.50
C GLN A 70 -17.07 2.42 -2.31
N ILE A 71 -15.80 2.61 -1.97
CA ILE A 71 -15.21 3.96 -1.86
C ILE A 71 -15.22 4.67 -3.20
N GLU A 72 -14.88 3.99 -4.30
CA GLU A 72 -14.94 4.55 -5.65
C GLU A 72 -16.35 5.01 -6.01
N ASN A 73 -17.37 4.21 -5.71
CA ASN A 73 -18.77 4.60 -5.93
C ASN A 73 -19.17 5.83 -5.12
N VAL A 74 -18.76 5.92 -3.86
CA VAL A 74 -19.01 7.10 -3.00
C VAL A 74 -18.28 8.34 -3.56
N MET A 75 -17.08 8.18 -4.13
CA MET A 75 -16.37 9.28 -4.78
C MET A 75 -17.02 9.70 -6.10
N ALA A 76 -17.48 8.75 -6.91
CA ALA A 76 -18.16 9.05 -8.17
C ALA A 76 -19.46 9.85 -7.94
N ASP A 77 -20.15 9.62 -6.82
CA ASP A 77 -21.40 10.30 -6.47
C ASP A 77 -21.20 11.57 -5.62
N ARG A 78 -19.95 12.06 -5.49
CA ARG A 78 -19.58 13.17 -4.62
C ARG A 78 -20.38 14.44 -4.86
N ASP A 79 -20.62 14.77 -6.13
CA ASP A 79 -21.27 16.01 -6.55
C ASP A 79 -22.80 15.96 -6.40
N ASN A 80 -23.38 14.76 -6.31
CA ASN A 80 -24.82 14.56 -6.12
C ASN A 80 -25.22 14.38 -4.65
N THR A 81 -24.25 14.18 -3.75
CA THR A 81 -24.50 13.96 -2.32
C THR A 81 -24.11 15.16 -1.46
N SER A 82 -24.85 15.37 -0.37
CA SER A 82 -24.50 16.37 0.62
C SER A 82 -23.10 16.08 1.19
N ALA A 83 -22.37 17.12 1.62
CA ALA A 83 -21.06 16.94 2.24
C ALA A 83 -21.10 15.99 3.45
N ILE A 84 -22.20 16.00 4.21
CA ILE A 84 -22.37 15.14 5.38
C ILE A 84 -22.57 13.68 4.97
N ASP A 85 -23.41 13.42 3.98
CA ASP A 85 -23.71 12.05 3.55
C ASP A 85 -22.52 11.42 2.82
N PHE A 86 -21.77 12.20 2.05
CA PHE A 86 -20.49 11.78 1.50
C PHE A 86 -19.51 11.37 2.61
N LEU A 87 -19.34 12.22 3.64
CA LEU A 87 -18.45 11.91 4.77
C LEU A 87 -18.91 10.68 5.56
N ARG A 88 -20.22 10.47 5.73
CA ARG A 88 -20.76 9.24 6.31
C ARG A 88 -20.45 8.02 5.46
N GLY A 89 -20.63 8.11 4.14
CA GLY A 89 -20.30 7.04 3.20
C GLY A 89 -18.82 6.66 3.28
N ILE A 90 -17.92 7.64 3.33
CA ILE A 90 -16.49 7.38 3.54
C ILE A 90 -16.23 6.77 4.92
N ALA A 91 -16.81 7.31 5.99
CA ALA A 91 -16.61 6.81 7.35
C ALA A 91 -17.04 5.35 7.52
N HIS A 92 -18.20 4.97 6.98
CA HIS A 92 -18.71 3.60 7.01
C HIS A 92 -17.74 2.60 6.38
N ASN A 93 -17.11 2.99 5.27
CA ASN A 93 -16.12 2.17 4.57
C ASN A 93 -14.76 2.10 5.27
N LEU A 94 -14.47 3.00 6.23
CA LEU A 94 -13.22 2.99 7.00
C LEU A 94 -13.34 2.30 8.37
N SER A 95 -14.57 2.08 8.85
CA SER A 95 -14.86 1.42 10.13
C SER A 95 -14.96 -0.12 10.04
N LEU A 96 -14.89 -0.68 8.83
CA LEU A 96 -14.86 -2.11 8.53
C LEU A 96 -13.43 -2.53 8.16
#